data_AF-A0A7S1S5M9-F1
#
_entry.id   AF-A0A7S1S5M9-F1
#
_cell.length_a   1.000
_cell.length_b   1.000
_cell.length_c   1.000
_cell.angle_alpha   90.00
_cell.angle_beta   90.00
_cell.angle_gamma   90.00
#
_symmetry.space_group_name_H-M   'P 1'
#
loop_
_entity.id
_entity.type
_entity.pdbx_description
1 polymer ?
#
loop_
_entity_poly.entity_id
_entity_poly.type
_entity_poly.pdbx_seq_one_letter_code
_entity_poly.pdbx_strand_id
1 'polypeptide(L)'
;PIFAAPAGTVQLAEESERREVVREDYPDIPGVFVLHNVLTDEECDQIILASEAMGYTEDAPVSLGRHIRQNDNCVWIADDELTGALFERCRRFFPEDVDGARPVGLNARFRLYRYNPDDIFRMHGDGAWPGSGLDPANGSLVHDLYGDRWSQLTWVAYLNDDFE
;
A
#
# COMPACT_ATOMS: atom_id res chain seq x y z
N PRO A 1 -9.93 -1.12 -13.40
CA PRO A 1 -8.94 -2.07 -13.98
C PRO A 1 -7.94 -2.48 -12.90
N ILE A 2 -7.21 -3.58 -13.08
CA ILE A 2 -6.08 -3.96 -12.21
C ILE A 2 -4.85 -4.01 -13.09
N PHE A 3 -3.83 -3.27 -12.70
CA PHE A 3 -2.59 -3.12 -13.44
C PHE A 3 -1.47 -3.92 -12.82
N ALA A 4 -0.49 -4.26 -13.66
CA ALA A 4 0.81 -4.75 -13.27
C ALA A 4 1.84 -3.93 -14.05
N ALA A 5 3.03 -3.77 -13.48
CA ALA A 5 4.14 -3.08 -14.12
C ALA A 5 5.34 -4.02 -14.20
N PRO A 6 6.31 -3.79 -15.10
CA PRO A 6 7.58 -4.49 -15.08
C PRO A 6 8.28 -4.34 -13.73
N ALA A 7 9.04 -5.36 -13.31
CA ALA A 7 9.88 -5.26 -12.11
C ALA A 7 10.86 -4.08 -12.23
N GLY A 8 11.13 -3.41 -11.12
CA GLY A 8 11.96 -2.21 -11.09
C GLY A 8 11.26 -0.98 -11.68
N THR A 9 9.92 -0.97 -11.78
CA THR A 9 9.18 0.27 -12.10
C THR A 9 9.46 1.37 -11.08
N VAL A 10 9.72 0.98 -9.81
CA VAL A 10 10.23 1.87 -8.77
C VAL A 10 11.67 1.45 -8.47
N GLN A 11 12.61 2.34 -8.74
CA GLN A 11 14.01 2.23 -8.38
C GLN A 11 14.18 2.60 -6.91
N LEU A 12 14.53 1.61 -6.10
CA LEU A 12 14.68 1.78 -4.66
C LEU A 12 16.02 2.42 -4.32
N ALA A 13 16.00 3.38 -3.39
CA ALA A 13 17.20 4.03 -2.91
C ALA A 13 18.08 3.07 -2.08
N GLU A 14 19.39 3.22 -2.22
CA GLU A 14 20.36 2.47 -1.43
C GLU A 14 20.24 2.84 0.06
N GLU A 15 20.66 1.94 0.96
CA GLU A 15 20.56 2.19 2.40
C GLU A 15 21.28 3.47 2.84
N SER A 16 22.41 3.81 2.20
CA SER A 16 23.17 5.04 2.47
C SER A 16 22.47 6.33 2.05
N GLU A 17 21.49 6.25 1.16
CA GLU A 17 20.75 7.39 0.62
C GLU A 17 19.44 7.64 1.37
N ARG A 18 19.02 6.69 2.21
CA ARG A 18 17.79 6.76 2.98
C ARG A 18 18.04 7.36 4.36
N ARG A 19 17.01 8.07 4.86
CA ARG A 19 16.93 8.44 6.28
C ARG A 19 16.50 7.22 7.09
N GLU A 20 16.86 7.20 8.37
CA GLU A 20 16.37 6.16 9.26
C GLU A 20 14.84 6.25 9.40
N VAL A 21 14.19 5.09 9.37
CA VAL A 21 12.75 4.98 9.65
C VAL A 21 12.51 5.27 11.13
N VAL A 22 11.66 6.25 11.42
CA VAL A 22 11.33 6.68 12.78
C VAL A 22 9.88 6.32 13.07
N ARG A 23 9.64 5.63 14.19
CA ARG A 23 8.28 5.34 14.67
C ARG A 23 7.80 6.43 15.61
N GLU A 24 6.56 6.85 15.40
CA GLU A 24 5.81 7.72 16.29
C GLU A 24 4.54 6.98 16.76
N ASP A 25 4.40 6.84 18.08
CA ASP A 25 3.26 6.15 18.69
C ASP A 25 2.18 7.12 19.14
N TYR A 26 0.91 6.70 18.99
CA TYR A 26 -0.27 7.43 19.46
C TYR A 26 -0.92 6.65 20.60
N PRO A 27 -0.49 6.83 21.87
CA PRO A 27 -0.87 5.96 22.98
C PRO A 27 -2.37 5.97 23.30
N ASP A 28 -3.08 7.05 22.93
CA ASP A 28 -4.52 7.18 23.12
C ASP A 28 -5.34 6.43 22.05
N ILE A 29 -4.70 5.90 21.01
CA ILE A 29 -5.33 5.18 19.90
C ILE A 29 -4.68 3.78 19.78
N PRO A 30 -5.27 2.75 20.41
CA PRO A 30 -4.72 1.40 20.41
C PRO A 30 -4.47 0.87 18.98
N GLY A 31 -3.26 0.35 18.76
CA GLY A 31 -2.87 -0.26 17.48
C GLY A 31 -2.47 0.73 16.38
N VAL A 32 -2.44 2.03 16.66
CA VAL A 32 -2.07 3.07 15.68
C VAL A 32 -0.69 3.67 15.98
N PHE A 33 0.13 3.74 14.94
CA PHE A 33 1.44 4.39 14.93
C PHE A 33 1.75 4.87 13.51
N VAL A 34 2.66 5.85 13.42
CA VAL A 34 3.16 6.37 12.15
C VAL A 34 4.62 5.96 11.99
N LEU A 35 5.01 5.58 10.77
CA LEU A 35 6.40 5.34 10.41
C LEU A 35 6.84 6.42 9.41
N HIS A 36 7.77 7.26 9.84
CA HIS A 36 8.37 8.31 9.03
C HIS A 36 9.54 7.78 8.21
N ASN A 37 9.81 8.38 7.05
CA ASN A 37 10.93 8.06 6.16
C ASN A 37 10.97 6.61 5.62
N VAL A 38 9.81 5.96 5.47
CA VAL A 38 9.74 4.59 4.88
C VAL A 38 10.08 4.61 3.39
N LEU A 39 9.54 5.60 2.68
CA LEU A 39 9.82 5.90 1.28
C LEU A 39 10.69 7.17 1.21
N THR A 40 11.53 7.26 0.18
CA THR A 40 12.15 8.53 -0.20
C THR A 40 11.22 9.35 -1.08
N ASP A 41 11.48 10.67 -1.17
CA ASP A 41 10.71 11.56 -2.05
C ASP A 41 10.74 11.06 -3.52
N GLU A 42 11.90 10.60 -4.00
CA GLU A 42 12.06 10.04 -5.35
C GLU A 42 11.26 8.73 -5.55
N GLU A 43 11.19 7.86 -4.53
CA GLU A 43 10.38 6.64 -4.59
C GLU A 43 8.88 6.97 -4.61
N CYS A 44 8.45 7.97 -3.84
CA CYS A 44 7.09 8.48 -3.86
C CYS A 44 6.71 9.02 -5.25
N ASP A 45 7.56 9.87 -5.84
CA ASP A 45 7.35 10.43 -7.17
C ASP A 45 7.26 9.34 -8.25
N GLN A 46 8.12 8.32 -8.19
CA GLN A 46 8.06 7.19 -9.12
C GLN A 46 6.76 6.39 -8.99
N ILE A 47 6.26 6.16 -7.77
CA ILE A 47 4.98 5.49 -7.53
C ILE A 47 3.82 6.31 -8.12
N ILE A 48 3.82 7.63 -7.91
CA ILE A 48 2.82 8.54 -8.48
C ILE A 48 2.86 8.51 -10.01
N LEU A 49 4.03 8.67 -10.62
CA LEU A 49 4.18 8.64 -12.08
C LEU A 49 3.70 7.31 -12.68
N ALA A 50 4.03 6.19 -12.03
CA ALA A 50 3.57 4.87 -12.44
C ALA A 50 2.04 4.75 -12.39
N SER A 51 1.39 5.22 -11.33
CA SER A 51 -0.06 5.14 -11.20
C SER A 51 -0.79 6.10 -12.14
N GLU A 52 -0.23 7.27 -12.43
CA GLU A 52 -0.76 8.19 -13.45
C GLU A 52 -0.72 7.57 -14.85
N ALA A 53 0.38 6.90 -15.20
CA ALA A 53 0.53 6.21 -16.48
C ALA A 53 -0.42 5.01 -16.62
N MET A 54 -0.69 4.29 -15.52
CA MET A 54 -1.71 3.23 -15.47
C MET A 54 -3.12 3.79 -15.63
N GLY A 55 -3.35 5.00 -15.12
CA GLY A 55 -4.62 5.71 -15.23
C GLY A 55 -5.52 5.47 -14.02
N TYR A 56 -6.10 6.57 -13.54
CA TYR A 56 -7.08 6.56 -12.47
C TYR A 56 -8.49 6.42 -13.01
N THR A 57 -9.34 5.76 -12.23
CA THR A 57 -10.77 5.62 -12.52
C THR A 57 -11.59 5.98 -11.29
N GLU A 58 -12.85 6.36 -11.51
CA GLU A 58 -13.78 6.66 -10.41
C GLU A 58 -14.34 5.38 -9.76
N ASP A 59 -14.24 4.22 -10.43
CA ASP A 59 -14.74 2.92 -9.97
C ASP A 59 -13.70 2.22 -9.07
N ALA A 60 -13.81 2.42 -7.75
CA ALA A 60 -13.01 1.64 -6.80
C ALA A 60 -13.48 0.17 -6.81
N PRO A 61 -12.58 -0.83 -6.74
CA PRO A 61 -12.97 -2.25 -6.70
C PRO A 61 -13.64 -2.70 -5.39
N VAL A 62 -13.99 -1.76 -4.51
CA VAL A 62 -14.84 -1.98 -3.34
C VAL A 62 -16.25 -1.49 -3.67
N SER A 63 -17.26 -2.27 -3.33
CA SER A 63 -18.70 -2.04 -3.57
C SER A 63 -19.31 -0.87 -2.78
N LEU A 64 -18.52 0.15 -2.46
CA LEU A 64 -18.98 1.35 -1.79
C LEU A 64 -19.49 2.33 -2.84
N GLY A 65 -20.78 2.68 -2.78
CA GLY A 65 -21.36 3.65 -3.72
C GLY A 65 -20.75 5.04 -3.54
N ARG A 66 -20.80 5.88 -4.59
CA ARG A 66 -20.22 7.24 -4.63
C ARG A 66 -20.62 8.20 -3.51
N HIS A 67 -21.64 7.90 -2.73
CA HIS A 67 -22.01 8.68 -1.55
C HIS A 67 -21.03 8.46 -0.38
N ILE A 68 -20.29 7.35 -0.38
CA ILE A 68 -19.33 6.95 0.65
C ILE A 68 -17.93 7.45 0.31
N ARG A 69 -17.61 7.53 -0.98
CA ARG A 69 -16.28 7.83 -1.48
C ARG A 69 -16.32 8.50 -2.86
N GLN A 70 -15.56 9.57 -3.06
CA GLN A 70 -15.47 10.27 -4.36
C GLN A 70 -14.07 10.25 -4.98
N ASN A 71 -13.04 9.87 -4.21
CA ASN A 71 -11.66 9.89 -4.72
C ASN A 71 -11.40 8.83 -5.79
N ASP A 72 -10.61 9.24 -6.77
CA ASP A 72 -10.11 8.43 -7.86
C ASP A 72 -9.26 7.26 -7.35
N ASN A 73 -9.21 6.19 -8.13
CA ASN A 73 -8.43 5.00 -7.80
C ASN A 73 -7.63 4.42 -8.97
N CYS A 74 -6.44 3.95 -8.65
CA CYS A 74 -5.64 3.04 -9.46
C CYS A 74 -5.36 1.80 -8.61
N VAL A 75 -5.54 0.60 -9.18
CA VAL A 75 -5.15 -0.65 -8.51
C VAL A 75 -4.00 -1.28 -9.25
N TRP A 76 -2.89 -1.44 -8.53
CA TRP A 76 -1.64 -1.95 -9.05
C TRP A 76 -1.20 -3.15 -8.22
N ILE A 77 -0.86 -4.26 -8.87
CA ILE A 77 -0.10 -5.35 -8.26
C ILE A 77 1.38 -4.96 -8.32
N ALA A 78 1.88 -4.42 -7.21
CA ALA A 78 3.29 -4.10 -7.01
C ALA A 78 4.13 -5.38 -7.05
N ASP A 79 5.36 -5.25 -7.54
CA ASP A 79 6.29 -6.39 -7.60
C ASP A 79 6.86 -6.75 -6.21
N ASP A 80 7.47 -7.94 -6.15
CA ASP A 80 8.04 -8.49 -4.93
C ASP A 80 9.24 -7.67 -4.41
N GLU A 81 9.96 -6.98 -5.30
CA GLU A 81 11.12 -6.16 -4.92
C GLU A 81 10.65 -4.93 -4.13
N LEU A 82 9.67 -4.19 -4.67
CA LEU A 82 9.08 -3.04 -3.99
C LEU A 82 8.42 -3.46 -2.67
N THR A 83 7.53 -4.45 -2.70
CA THR A 83 6.78 -4.87 -1.50
C THR A 83 7.69 -5.47 -0.42
N GLY A 84 8.68 -6.28 -0.82
CA GLY A 84 9.67 -6.87 0.06
C GLY A 84 10.57 -5.83 0.72
N ALA A 85 11.08 -4.87 -0.05
CA ALA A 85 11.92 -3.80 0.49
C ALA A 85 11.17 -2.93 1.51
N LEU A 86 9.93 -2.52 1.19
CA LEU A 86 9.11 -1.72 2.10
C LEU A 86 8.74 -2.50 3.37
N PHE A 87 8.46 -3.80 3.23
CA PHE A 87 8.24 -4.66 4.38
C PHE A 87 9.47 -4.71 5.29
N GLU A 88 10.67 -4.98 4.75
CA GLU A 88 11.89 -5.06 5.56
C GLU A 88 12.24 -3.74 6.25
N ARG A 89 12.04 -2.60 5.59
CA ARG A 89 12.20 -1.27 6.21
C ARG A 89 11.29 -1.08 7.42
N CYS A 90 10.10 -1.67 7.41
CA CYS A 90 9.09 -1.51 8.46
C CYS A 90 9.06 -2.64 9.49
N ARG A 91 9.58 -3.84 9.15
CA ARG A 91 9.31 -5.10 9.86
C ARG A 91 9.58 -5.04 11.36
N ARG A 92 10.65 -4.36 11.78
CA ARG A 92 11.03 -4.20 13.20
C ARG A 92 10.02 -3.40 14.03
N PHE A 93 9.14 -2.63 13.37
CA PHE A 93 8.15 -1.79 14.01
C PHE A 93 6.75 -2.40 14.03
N PHE A 94 6.50 -3.47 13.28
CA PHE A 94 5.21 -4.14 13.33
C PHE A 94 5.06 -4.91 14.64
N PRO A 95 3.82 -5.04 15.16
CA PRO A 95 3.53 -5.92 16.27
C PRO A 95 4.00 -7.35 15.96
N GLU A 96 4.64 -8.00 16.93
CA GLU A 96 5.08 -9.39 16.76
C GLU A 96 3.90 -10.37 16.62
N ASP A 97 2.75 -10.00 17.18
CA ASP A 97 1.50 -10.76 17.16
C ASP A 97 0.32 -9.81 16.92
N VAL A 98 -0.54 -10.20 15.99
CA VAL A 98 -1.84 -9.58 15.72
C VAL A 98 -2.85 -10.72 15.67
N ASP A 99 -3.67 -10.84 16.72
CA ASP A 99 -4.67 -11.90 16.89
C ASP A 99 -4.13 -13.33 16.68
N GLY A 100 -2.93 -13.62 17.20
CA GLY A 100 -2.28 -14.93 17.08
C GLY A 100 -1.55 -15.17 15.76
N ALA A 101 -1.50 -14.17 14.87
CA ALA A 101 -0.77 -14.20 13.61
C ALA A 101 0.44 -13.25 13.64
N ARG A 102 1.47 -13.57 12.85
CA ARG A 102 2.66 -12.70 12.71
C ARG A 102 2.67 -12.04 11.34
N PRO A 103 3.17 -10.79 11.22
CA PRO A 103 3.38 -10.16 9.93
C PRO A 103 4.39 -10.94 9.08
N VAL A 104 4.03 -11.26 7.84
CA VAL A 104 4.87 -12.02 6.89
C VAL A 104 5.18 -11.28 5.59
N GLY A 105 4.62 -10.08 5.41
CA GLY A 105 4.80 -9.27 4.20
C GLY A 105 3.77 -8.14 4.10
N LEU A 106 3.92 -7.32 3.07
CA LEU A 106 2.88 -6.39 2.62
C LEU A 106 2.03 -7.06 1.53
N ASN A 107 0.75 -6.68 1.42
CA ASN A 107 -0.09 -7.15 0.33
C ASN A 107 0.32 -6.45 -0.98
N ALA A 108 0.64 -7.22 -2.03
CA ALA A 108 1.09 -6.67 -3.30
C ALA A 108 0.02 -5.85 -4.03
N ARG A 109 -1.26 -6.00 -3.68
CA ARG A 109 -2.36 -5.25 -4.27
C ARG A 109 -2.43 -3.84 -3.68
N PHE A 110 -1.64 -2.92 -4.23
CA PHE A 110 -1.70 -1.51 -3.90
C PHE A 110 -2.97 -0.88 -4.45
N ARG A 111 -3.62 -0.08 -3.62
CA ARG A 111 -4.77 0.76 -3.99
C ARG A 111 -4.34 2.20 -3.84
N LEU A 112 -3.97 2.82 -4.96
CA LEU A 112 -3.54 4.19 -4.99
C LEU A 112 -4.75 5.09 -5.14
N TYR A 113 -4.78 6.15 -4.36
CA TYR A 113 -5.91 7.05 -4.25
C TYR A 113 -5.48 8.47 -4.52
N ARG A 114 -6.24 9.16 -5.37
CA ARG A 114 -6.05 10.57 -5.66
C ARG A 114 -7.30 11.32 -5.20
N TYR A 115 -7.10 12.27 -4.30
CA TYR A 115 -8.15 13.10 -3.74
C TYR A 115 -8.10 14.48 -4.39
N ASN A 116 -9.24 14.94 -4.91
CA ASN A 116 -9.49 16.31 -5.27
C ASN A 116 -10.01 17.09 -4.03
N PRO A 117 -10.04 18.43 -4.05
CA PRO A 117 -10.38 19.24 -2.86
C PRO A 117 -11.70 18.89 -2.15
N ASP A 118 -12.71 18.42 -2.89
CA ASP A 118 -14.03 18.07 -2.34
C ASP A 118 -14.23 16.57 -2.11
N ASP A 119 -13.21 15.74 -2.41
CA ASP A 119 -13.31 14.30 -2.28
C ASP A 119 -13.28 13.89 -0.81
N ILE A 120 -14.25 13.08 -0.40
CA ILE A 120 -14.25 12.48 0.92
C ILE A 120 -14.11 10.97 0.81
N PHE A 121 -13.55 10.37 1.86
CA PHE A 121 -13.72 8.95 2.15
C PHE A 121 -14.28 8.85 3.56
N ARG A 122 -15.56 8.48 3.67
CA ARG A 122 -16.24 8.41 4.96
C ARG A 122 -15.62 7.34 5.86
N MET A 123 -15.72 7.55 7.17
CA MET A 123 -15.29 6.60 8.19
C MET A 123 -15.83 5.19 7.92
N HIS A 124 -14.94 4.20 7.89
CA HIS A 124 -15.23 2.79 7.64
C HIS A 124 -14.15 1.92 8.29
N GLY A 125 -14.40 0.61 8.34
CA GLY A 125 -13.37 -0.39 8.65
C GLY A 125 -12.90 -1.09 7.39
N ASP A 126 -11.64 -1.48 7.36
CA ASP A 126 -11.08 -2.24 6.26
C ASP A 126 -11.44 -3.74 6.37
N GLY A 127 -11.66 -4.36 5.21
CA GLY A 127 -11.86 -5.80 5.12
C GLY A 127 -10.54 -6.56 5.09
N ALA A 128 -10.58 -7.83 5.49
CA ALA A 128 -9.45 -8.75 5.31
C ALA A 128 -9.36 -9.20 3.84
N TRP A 129 -8.14 -9.20 3.30
CA TRP A 129 -7.83 -9.66 1.94
C TRP A 129 -6.75 -10.75 1.98
N PRO A 130 -6.86 -11.79 1.13
CA PRO A 130 -5.78 -12.75 0.99
C PRO A 130 -4.55 -12.10 0.34
N GLY A 131 -3.39 -12.76 0.48
CA GLY A 131 -2.18 -12.32 -0.21
C GLY A 131 -2.30 -12.54 -1.72
N SER A 132 -2.76 -11.51 -2.44
CA SER A 132 -2.84 -11.49 -3.90
C SER A 132 -1.47 -11.21 -4.52
N GLY A 133 -1.27 -11.66 -5.76
CA GLY A 133 -0.06 -11.40 -6.52
C GLY A 133 -0.20 -11.84 -7.98
N LEU A 134 0.92 -11.91 -8.70
CA LEU A 134 0.97 -12.44 -10.06
C LEU A 134 1.52 -13.86 -10.04
N ASP A 135 0.94 -14.76 -10.85
CA ASP A 135 1.45 -16.10 -11.07
C ASP A 135 2.85 -16.03 -11.71
N PRO A 136 3.90 -16.57 -11.07
CA PRO A 136 5.26 -16.51 -11.61
C PRO A 136 5.43 -17.18 -12.99
N ALA A 137 4.56 -18.12 -13.34
CA ALA A 137 4.66 -18.89 -14.59
C ALA A 137 4.08 -18.13 -15.80
N ASN A 138 3.06 -17.30 -15.60
CA ASN A 138 2.30 -16.71 -16.70
C ASN A 138 1.91 -15.23 -16.50
N GLY A 139 2.24 -14.64 -15.34
CA GLY A 139 1.97 -13.24 -15.02
C GLY A 139 0.48 -12.91 -14.77
N SER A 140 -0.39 -13.90 -14.68
CA SER A 140 -1.81 -13.66 -14.42
C SER A 140 -2.07 -13.31 -12.95
N LEU A 141 -3.08 -12.48 -12.70
CA LEU A 141 -3.49 -12.13 -11.33
C LEU A 141 -4.05 -13.35 -10.60
N VAL A 142 -3.49 -13.65 -9.43
CA VAL A 142 -3.99 -14.65 -8.49
C VAL A 142 -4.53 -13.95 -7.26
N HIS A 143 -5.81 -14.18 -6.95
CA HIS A 143 -6.48 -13.54 -5.81
C HIS A 143 -5.90 -14.00 -4.47
N ASP A 144 -5.67 -15.30 -4.30
CA ASP A 144 -5.04 -15.89 -3.13
C ASP A 144 -3.84 -16.72 -3.58
N LEU A 145 -2.69 -16.05 -3.69
CA LEU A 145 -1.46 -16.65 -4.21
C LEU A 145 -0.82 -17.62 -3.20
N TYR A 146 -1.00 -17.37 -1.91
CA TYR A 146 -0.31 -18.11 -0.84
C TYR A 146 -1.18 -19.17 -0.16
N GLY A 147 -2.50 -18.96 -0.05
CA GLY A 147 -3.43 -19.90 0.57
C GLY A 147 -3.34 -20.00 2.11
N ASP A 148 -2.47 -19.22 2.76
CA ASP A 148 -2.15 -19.34 4.19
C ASP A 148 -2.22 -18.02 4.96
N ARG A 149 -2.42 -16.87 4.30
CA ARG A 149 -2.31 -15.54 4.92
C ARG A 149 -3.40 -14.56 4.47
N TRP A 150 -3.78 -13.71 5.41
CA TRP A 150 -4.79 -12.65 5.23
C TRP A 150 -4.32 -11.37 5.90
N SER A 151 -4.66 -10.21 5.33
CA SER A 151 -4.33 -8.90 5.93
C SER A 151 -4.99 -8.73 7.30
N GLN A 152 -4.17 -8.42 8.32
CA GLN A 152 -4.61 -8.14 9.69
C GLN A 152 -4.45 -6.65 10.07
N LEU A 153 -3.57 -5.93 9.36
CA LEU A 153 -3.29 -4.51 9.55
C LEU A 153 -3.53 -3.76 8.25
N THR A 154 -3.88 -2.49 8.37
CA THR A 154 -3.88 -1.55 7.24
C THR A 154 -2.58 -0.76 7.25
N TRP A 155 -1.92 -0.70 6.09
CA TRP A 155 -0.77 0.16 5.85
C TRP A 155 -1.19 1.26 4.88
N VAL A 156 -1.15 2.51 5.33
CA VAL A 156 -1.45 3.70 4.51
C VAL A 156 -0.16 4.48 4.34
N ALA A 157 0.27 4.65 3.09
CA ALA A 157 1.40 5.49 2.75
C ALA A 157 0.91 6.79 2.10
N TYR A 158 1.41 7.90 2.63
CA TYR A 158 1.29 9.20 2.01
C TYR A 158 2.41 9.33 0.98
N LEU A 159 2.06 9.63 -0.26
CA LEU A 159 3.01 9.74 -1.38
C LEU A 159 3.31 11.20 -1.72
N ASN A 160 2.54 12.13 -1.17
CA ASN A 160 2.73 13.56 -1.29
C ASN A 160 2.24 14.23 0.01
N ASP A 161 2.58 15.50 0.16
CA ASP A 161 2.19 16.36 1.29
C ASP A 161 1.24 17.47 0.83
N ASP A 162 1.08 18.51 1.66
CA ASP A 162 0.31 19.74 1.39
C ASP A 162 -1.19 19.54 1.15
N PHE A 163 -1.80 18.65 1.95
CA PHE A 163 -3.25 18.54 2.03
C PHE A 163 -3.83 19.75 2.79
N GLU A 164 -4.71 20.53 2.15
CA GLU A 164 -5.52 21.59 2.79
C GLU A 164 -6.84 21.05 3.36
#